data_AF-A0A3C0NAR9-F1
#
_entry.id   AF-A0A3C0NAR9-F1
#
_cell.length_a   1.000
_cell.length_b   1.000
_cell.length_c   1.000
_cell.angle_alpha   90.00
_cell.angle_beta   90.00
_cell.angle_gamma   90.00
#
_symmetry.space_group_name_H-M   'P 1'
#
loop_
_entity.id
_entity.type
_entity.pdbx_description
1 polymer ?
#
loop_
_entity_poly.entity_id
_entity_poly.type
_entity_poly.pdbx_seq_one_letter_code
_entity_poly.pdbx_strand_id
1 'polypeptide(L)'
;VVSKRMVSRMALLCGIPTVLGLSTFFVSYFLIKNIGLKLPNPAVVLVSMGFLGLGVLGLSYGVLSASWDEDLPGTWLGWQEFTTNLGRMRAAWRSA
;
A
#
# COMPACT_ATOMS: atom_id res chain seq x y z
N VAL A 1 20.15 4.40 7.20
CA VAL A 1 18.87 4.73 7.90
C VAL A 1 17.68 4.84 6.94
N VAL A 2 17.89 5.44 5.76
CA VAL A 2 16.91 5.59 4.68
C VAL A 2 16.19 4.28 4.31
N SER A 3 16.92 3.21 4.01
CA SER A 3 16.33 1.93 3.58
C SER A 3 15.39 1.33 4.62
N LYS A 4 15.70 1.50 5.92
CA LYS A 4 14.81 1.06 7.01
C LYS A 4 13.48 1.83 7.00
N ARG A 5 13.51 3.14 6.72
CA ARG A 5 12.30 3.96 6.58
C ARG A 5 11.49 3.58 5.35
N MET A 6 12.15 3.31 4.22
CA MET A 6 11.49 2.80 3.00
C MET A 6 10.76 1.49 3.28
N VAL A 7 11.47 0.50 3.83
CA VAL A 7 10.90 -0.82 4.15
C VAL A 7 9.76 -0.69 5.16
N SER A 8 9.90 0.16 6.18
CA SER A 8 8.84 0.37 7.17
C SER A 8 7.57 0.94 6.54
N ARG A 9 7.68 1.92 5.64
CA ARG A 9 6.52 2.49 4.94
C ARG A 9 5.89 1.50 3.98
N MET A 10 6.70 0.78 3.21
CA MET A 10 6.22 -0.29 2.34
C MET A 10 5.46 -1.35 3.13
N ALA A 11 6.03 -1.82 4.25
CA ALA A 11 5.41 -2.85 5.07
C ALA A 11 4.05 -2.40 5.62
N LEU A 12 3.92 -1.14 6.05
CA LEU A 12 2.64 -0.60 6.52
C LEU A 12 1.64 -0.39 5.38
N LEU A 13 2.04 0.30 4.32
CA LEU A 13 1.16 0.69 3.23
C LEU A 13 0.77 -0.47 2.31
N CYS A 14 1.61 -1.49 2.20
CA CYS A 14 1.28 -2.73 1.49
C CYS A 14 0.61 -3.73 2.44
N GLY A 15 1.22 -3.96 3.62
CA GLY A 15 0.78 -5.00 4.54
C GLY A 15 -0.64 -4.78 5.05
N ILE A 16 -1.03 -3.56 5.41
CA ILE A 16 -2.39 -3.29 5.91
C ILE A 16 -3.44 -3.62 4.83
N PRO A 17 -3.40 -3.05 3.61
CA PRO A 17 -4.33 -3.44 2.57
C PRO A 17 -4.25 -4.92 2.22
N THR A 18 -3.06 -5.55 2.15
CA THR A 18 -2.97 -6.98 1.86
C THR A 18 -3.68 -7.84 2.90
N VAL A 19 -3.47 -7.56 4.19
CA VAL A 19 -4.17 -8.26 5.27
C VAL A 19 -5.68 -8.02 5.19
N LEU A 20 -6.11 -6.79 4.88
CA LEU A 20 -7.54 -6.49 4.69
C LEU A 20 -8.13 -7.26 3.50
N GLY A 21 -7.42 -7.33 2.37
CA GLY A 21 -7.82 -8.07 1.18
C GLY A 21 -7.98 -9.56 1.45
N LEU A 22 -7.04 -10.16 2.21
CA LEU A 22 -7.14 -11.56 2.63
C LEU A 22 -8.27 -11.77 3.66
N SER A 23 -8.41 -10.85 4.63
CA SER A 23 -9.46 -10.91 5.66
C SER A 23 -10.86 -10.84 5.08
N THR A 24 -11.03 -10.23 3.89
CA THR A 24 -12.31 -10.11 3.19
C THR A 24 -12.96 -11.48 2.98
N PHE A 25 -12.18 -12.53 2.69
CA PHE A 25 -12.71 -13.89 2.54
C PHE A 25 -13.20 -14.48 3.88
N PHE A 26 -12.41 -14.34 4.94
CA PHE A 26 -12.77 -14.82 6.27
C PHE A 26 -14.01 -14.13 6.83
N VAL A 27 -14.08 -12.80 6.69
CA VAL A 27 -15.24 -12.01 7.09
C VAL A 27 -16.46 -12.39 6.27
N SER A 28 -16.33 -12.51 4.93
CA SER A 28 -17.45 -12.89 4.08
C SER A 28 -17.98 -14.28 4.41
N TYR A 29 -17.10 -15.25 4.66
CA TYR A 29 -17.49 -16.58 5.12
C TYR A 29 -18.24 -16.53 6.46
N PHE A 30 -17.74 -15.75 7.42
CA PHE A 30 -18.38 -15.57 8.72
C PHE A 30 -19.78 -14.95 8.59
N LEU A 31 -19.94 -13.92 7.76
CA LEU A 31 -21.22 -13.24 7.52
C LEU A 31 -22.25 -14.18 6.87
N ILE A 32 -21.84 -14.95 5.86
CA ILE A 32 -22.72 -15.92 5.19
C ILE A 32 -23.16 -17.00 6.17
N LYS A 33 -22.23 -17.55 6.96
CA LYS A 33 -22.48 -18.70 7.84
C LYS A 33 -23.28 -18.36 9.09
N ASN A 34 -22.95 -17.24 9.76
CA ASN A 34 -23.51 -16.93 11.08
C ASN A 34 -24.68 -15.94 11.02
N ILE A 35 -24.70 -15.06 10.01
CA ILE A 35 -25.71 -13.99 9.88
C ILE A 35 -26.71 -14.30 8.74
N GLY A 36 -26.42 -15.30 7.89
CA GLY A 36 -27.27 -15.66 6.76
C GLY A 36 -27.27 -14.61 5.64
N LEU A 37 -26.27 -13.72 5.62
CA LEU A 37 -26.18 -12.64 4.65
C LEU A 37 -25.76 -13.19 3.29
N LYS A 38 -26.60 -13.00 2.26
CA LYS A 38 -26.30 -13.44 0.89
C LYS A 38 -25.41 -12.41 0.20
N LEU A 39 -24.11 -12.63 0.25
CA LEU A 39 -23.14 -11.80 -0.47
C LEU A 39 -22.96 -12.29 -1.91
N PRO A 40 -23.06 -11.41 -2.93
CA PRO A 40 -22.70 -11.78 -4.29
C PRO A 40 -21.20 -12.11 -4.37
N ASN A 41 -20.85 -13.28 -4.91
CA ASN A 41 -19.44 -13.69 -5.08
C ASN A 41 -18.57 -12.62 -5.79
N PRO A 42 -19.04 -11.95 -6.87
CA PRO A 42 -18.24 -10.90 -7.52
C PRO A 42 -17.92 -9.73 -6.59
N ALA A 43 -18.82 -9.37 -5.67
CA ALA A 43 -18.60 -8.26 -4.74
C ALA A 43 -17.46 -8.59 -3.76
N VAL A 44 -17.44 -9.81 -3.20
CA VAL A 44 -16.37 -10.27 -2.30
C VAL A 44 -15.01 -10.24 -3.00
N VAL A 45 -14.97 -10.73 -4.24
CA VAL A 45 -13.74 -10.74 -5.06
C VAL A 45 -13.27 -9.32 -5.36
N LEU A 46 -14.17 -8.43 -5.81
CA LEU A 46 -13.81 -7.05 -6.13
C LEU A 46 -13.29 -6.28 -4.92
N VAL A 47 -13.89 -6.47 -3.74
CA VAL A 47 -13.40 -5.86 -2.50
C VAL A 47 -12.00 -6.36 -2.15
N SER A 48 -11.77 -7.68 -2.22
CA SER A 48 -10.45 -8.28 -1.98
C SER A 48 -9.42 -7.75 -2.99
N MET A 49 -9.75 -7.75 -4.28
CA MET A 49 -8.89 -7.20 -5.34
C MET A 49 -8.60 -5.71 -5.14
N GLY A 50 -9.57 -4.92 -4.69
CA GLY A 50 -9.38 -3.50 -4.38
C GLY A 50 -8.32 -3.30 -3.30
N PHE A 51 -8.42 -4.04 -2.20
CA PHE A 51 -7.42 -3.99 -1.13
C PHE A 51 -6.05 -4.52 -1.56
N LEU A 52 -5.99 -5.61 -2.31
CA LEU A 52 -4.72 -6.13 -2.84
C LEU A 52 -4.07 -5.15 -3.82
N GLY A 53 -4.85 -4.52 -4.69
CA GLY A 53 -4.40 -3.47 -5.60
C GLY A 53 -3.87 -2.24 -4.85
N LEU A 54 -4.56 -1.81 -3.79
CA LEU A 54 -4.06 -0.77 -2.89
C LEU A 54 -2.73 -1.17 -2.24
N GLY A 55 -2.54 -2.46 -1.91
CA GLY A 55 -1.26 -2.95 -1.39
C GLY A 55 -0.11 -2.78 -2.38
N VAL A 56 -0.34 -3.10 -3.66
CA VAL A 56 0.64 -2.87 -4.74
C VAL A 56 0.97 -1.39 -4.89
N LEU A 57 -0.04 -0.51 -4.87
CA LEU A 57 0.18 0.94 -4.89
C LEU A 57 0.94 1.42 -3.65
N GLY A 58 0.66 0.81 -2.50
CA GLY A 58 1.33 1.06 -1.22
C GLY A 58 2.83 0.75 -1.24
N LEU A 59 3.27 -0.26 -2.01
CA LEU A 59 4.70 -0.52 -2.22
C LEU A 59 5.38 0.67 -2.93
N SER A 60 4.83 1.08 -4.08
CA SER A 60 5.38 2.18 -4.89
C SER A 60 5.38 3.50 -4.11
N TYR A 61 4.25 3.82 -3.46
CA TYR A 61 4.17 5.02 -2.64
C TYR A 61 5.06 4.94 -1.40
N GLY A 62 5.21 3.77 -0.78
CA GLY A 62 6.05 3.57 0.40
C GLY A 62 7.53 3.86 0.16
N VAL A 63 8.07 3.43 -0.98
CA VAL A 63 9.46 3.73 -1.37
C VAL A 63 9.64 5.22 -1.65
N LEU A 64 8.75 5.80 -2.46
CA LEU A 64 8.88 7.17 -2.94
C LEU A 64 8.54 8.21 -1.88
N SER A 65 7.63 7.91 -0.95
CA SER A 65 7.23 8.84 0.13
C SER A 65 8.17 8.81 1.34
N ALA A 66 9.14 7.89 1.38
CA ALA A 66 10.16 7.88 2.43
C ALA A 66 11.17 9.02 2.22
N SER A 67 11.68 9.59 3.32
CA SER A 67 12.84 10.48 3.22
C SER A 67 14.07 9.70 2.79
N TRP A 68 14.64 10.11 1.66
CA TRP A 68 15.89 9.60 1.12
C TRP A 68 17.11 10.35 1.66
N ASP A 69 16.88 11.37 2.50
CA ASP A 69 17.91 12.16 3.15
C ASP A 69 18.28 11.53 4.50
N GLU A 70 19.57 11.32 4.79
CA GLU A 70 19.99 10.70 6.04
C GLU A 70 19.70 11.57 7.26
N ASP A 71 19.82 12.89 7.11
CA ASP A 71 19.73 13.87 8.19
C ASP A 71 18.29 14.25 8.51
N LEU A 72 17.40 14.14 7.52
CA LEU A 72 16.00 14.52 7.65
C LEU A 72 15.09 13.27 7.73
N PRO A 73 14.29 13.11 8.80
CA PRO A 73 13.40 11.95 8.94
C PRO A 73 12.23 11.94 7.94
N GLY A 74 11.88 13.12 7.40
CA GLY A 74 10.76 13.33 6.48
C GLY A 74 9.42 13.55 7.17
N THR A 75 8.39 13.78 6.37
CA THR A 75 7.01 14.03 6.81
C THR A 75 6.22 12.75 6.97
N TRP A 76 5.17 12.75 7.81
CA TRP A 76 4.37 11.55 8.09
C TRP A 76 3.67 10.98 6.84
N LEU A 77 2.96 11.82 6.06
CA LEU A 77 2.38 11.39 4.78
C LEU A 77 3.43 11.19 3.68
N GLY A 78 4.52 11.97 3.69
CA GLY A 78 5.61 11.83 2.71
C GLY A 78 5.30 12.44 1.34
N TRP A 79 4.37 13.40 1.24
CA TRP A 79 3.93 13.95 -0.06
C TRP A 79 5.04 14.77 -0.75
N GLN A 80 5.79 15.55 0.02
CA GLN A 80 6.91 16.33 -0.50
C GLN A 80 8.05 15.42 -0.95
N GLU A 81 8.33 14.37 -0.19
CA GLU A 81 9.29 13.32 -0.51
C GLU A 81 8.86 12.59 -1.78
N PHE A 82 7.59 12.21 -1.89
CA PHE A 82 7.05 11.55 -3.07
C PHE A 82 7.25 12.36 -4.34
N THR A 83 6.85 13.64 -4.35
CA THR A 83 6.99 14.50 -5.54
C THR A 83 8.46 14.71 -5.92
N THR A 84 9.32 14.93 -4.93
CA THR A 84 10.77 15.11 -5.12
C THR A 84 11.43 13.84 -5.67
N ASN A 85 11.19 12.69 -5.03
CA ASN A 85 11.79 11.42 -5.38
C ASN A 85 11.27 10.89 -6.73
N LEU A 86 9.99 11.09 -7.03
CA LEU A 86 9.42 10.79 -8.33
C LEU A 86 10.05 11.65 -9.43
N GLY A 87 10.31 12.93 -9.16
CA GLY A 87 11.05 13.82 -10.05
C GLY A 87 12.47 13.29 -10.33
N ARG A 88 13.21 12.93 -9.27
CA ARG A 88 14.56 12.34 -9.37
C ARG A 88 14.56 11.05 -10.20
N MET A 89 13.61 10.16 -9.95
CA MET A 89 13.48 8.89 -10.67
C MET A 89 13.17 9.10 -12.16
N ARG A 90 12.23 10.01 -12.49
CA ARG A 90 11.90 10.35 -13.88
C ARG A 90 13.08 10.99 -14.61
N ALA A 91 13.84 11.86 -13.93
CA ALA A 91 15.03 12.47 -14.50
C ALA A 91 16.10 11.41 -14.80
N ALA A 92 16.39 10.54 -13.83
CA ALA A 92 17.35 9.44 -13.99
C ALA A 92 16.98 8.49 -15.15
N TRP A 93 15.69 8.18 -15.30
CA TRP A 93 15.21 7.33 -16.40
C TRP A 93 15.36 7.98 -17.77
N ARG A 94 15.22 9.31 -17.88
CA ARG A 94 15.42 10.04 -19.14
C ARG A 94 16.89 10.19 -19.54
N SER A 95 17.79 10.11 -18.56
CA SER A 95 19.24 10.22 -18.79
C SER A 95 19.94 8.87 -19.01
N ALA A 96 19.21 7.76 -18.87
CA ALA A 96 19.69 6.40 -19.11
C ALA A 96 19.38 5.98 -20.56
#